data_AF-A0A7Y8LIC0-F1
#
_entry.id   AF-A0A7Y8LIC0-F1
#
_cell.length_a   1.000
_cell.length_b   1.000
_cell.length_c   1.000
_cell.angle_alpha   90.00
_cell.angle_beta   90.00
_cell.angle_gamma   90.00
#
_symmetry.space_group_name_H-M   'P 1'
#
loop_
_entity.id
_entity.type
_entity.pdbx_description
1 polymer ?
#
loop_
_entity_poly.entity_id
_entity_poly.type
_entity_poly.pdbx_seq_one_letter_code
_entity_poly.pdbx_strand_id
1 'polypeptide(L)'
;MTPVPIDLPLRPSEAASLAELVYEQAAGRKLSDDLRSRLAGHASTLGLKSIAPHFGSLEPYPIHPATYYIAVDGLTGAGPVPLLLHMAPASSPASGIFPKPLLIGRMRPAGGREIVMNAIPFGPHDTEAVAAYATQVSTSFLPRARGSLPLIWFDTGGDAISALEALHACRSFLRSTGLNIAGLRISSASKFWPMVWAAIRAGFREGYSLAGPFDKDSAKLLSCFRVRPGEALEAFHFLRSVRAGIPFDLELDLRQGEAAAFLDVLKSEGVTPQFVLSEQDALIHGALPAIEIAPRTVDEARCLRSRLPAACALTVFWDGREPPAAGLLEALR
;
A
#
# COMPACT_ATOMS: atom_id res chain seq x y z
N MET A 1 -0.97 3.42 -36.90
CA MET A 1 -1.00 1.99 -36.57
C MET A 1 0.25 1.68 -35.76
N THR A 2 0.11 1.41 -34.47
CA THR A 2 1.21 0.90 -33.65
C THR A 2 1.42 -0.57 -34.01
N PRO A 3 2.64 -1.01 -34.39
CA PRO A 3 2.89 -2.41 -34.69
C PRO A 3 2.55 -3.26 -33.45
N VAL A 4 1.75 -4.30 -33.65
CA VAL A 4 1.49 -5.30 -32.62
C VAL A 4 2.85 -5.95 -32.29
N PRO A 5 3.33 -5.91 -31.03
CA PRO A 5 4.55 -6.59 -30.64
C PRO A 5 4.46 -8.06 -31.06
N ILE A 6 5.52 -8.57 -31.71
CA ILE A 6 5.60 -9.97 -32.15
C ILE A 6 5.47 -10.92 -30.93
N ASP A 7 5.93 -10.46 -29.76
CA ASP A 7 5.79 -11.18 -28.49
C ASP A 7 4.89 -10.42 -27.52
N LEU A 8 3.75 -11.01 -27.17
CA LEU A 8 2.88 -10.52 -26.11
C LEU A 8 3.47 -10.89 -24.74
N PRO A 9 3.33 -10.03 -23.71
CA PRO A 9 3.88 -10.29 -22.38
C PRO A 9 3.13 -11.39 -21.60
N LEU A 10 2.03 -11.89 -22.16
CA LEU A 10 1.18 -12.96 -21.62
C LEU A 10 0.38 -13.60 -22.77
N ARG A 11 -0.11 -14.82 -22.56
CA ARG A 11 -0.89 -15.55 -23.57
C ARG A 11 -2.35 -15.06 -23.59
N PRO A 12 -2.91 -14.72 -24.77
CA PRO A 12 -4.31 -14.30 -24.87
C PRO A 12 -5.33 -15.30 -24.33
N SER A 13 -5.09 -16.61 -24.47
CA SER A 13 -5.99 -17.66 -23.97
C SER A 13 -6.03 -17.72 -22.43
N GLU A 14 -4.91 -17.46 -21.77
CA GLU A 14 -4.84 -17.42 -20.31
C GLU A 14 -5.51 -16.15 -19.77
N ALA A 15 -5.31 -15.01 -20.44
CA ALA A 15 -6.07 -13.78 -20.15
C ALA A 15 -7.58 -13.99 -20.33
N ALA A 16 -8.00 -14.78 -21.33
CA ALA A 16 -9.40 -15.11 -21.54
C ALA A 16 -9.99 -15.96 -20.42
N SER A 17 -9.26 -16.98 -19.98
CA SER A 17 -9.67 -17.85 -18.87
C SER A 17 -9.81 -17.05 -17.57
N LEU A 18 -8.90 -16.09 -17.34
CA LEU A 18 -8.99 -15.18 -16.19
C LEU A 18 -10.21 -14.25 -16.28
N ALA A 19 -10.46 -13.66 -17.46
CA ALA A 19 -11.62 -12.80 -17.68
C ALA A 19 -12.93 -13.58 -17.45
N GLU A 20 -13.05 -14.78 -18.00
CA GLU A 20 -14.20 -15.67 -17.81
C GLU A 20 -14.49 -15.89 -16.33
N LEU A 21 -13.48 -16.31 -15.56
CA LEU A 21 -13.60 -16.48 -14.10
C LEU A 21 -14.11 -15.21 -13.40
N VAL A 22 -13.57 -14.04 -13.76
CA VAL A 22 -13.97 -12.77 -13.14
C VAL A 22 -15.43 -12.43 -13.50
N TYR A 23 -15.82 -12.51 -14.76
CA TYR A 23 -17.19 -12.18 -15.16
C TYR A 23 -18.21 -13.19 -14.63
N GLU A 24 -17.90 -14.47 -14.55
CA GLU A 24 -18.81 -15.48 -13.98
C GLU A 24 -19.06 -15.27 -12.48
N GLN A 25 -18.03 -14.89 -11.73
CA GLN A 25 -18.08 -14.88 -10.27
C GLN A 25 -18.24 -13.49 -9.66
N ALA A 26 -17.85 -12.41 -10.36
CA ALA A 26 -17.88 -11.04 -9.86
C ALA A 26 -18.94 -10.15 -10.52
N ALA A 27 -19.50 -10.52 -11.68
CA ALA A 27 -20.48 -9.68 -12.37
C ALA A 27 -21.70 -9.39 -11.47
N GLY A 28 -22.02 -8.09 -11.31
CA GLY A 28 -23.15 -7.62 -10.52
C GLY A 28 -22.99 -7.79 -9.00
N ARG A 29 -21.83 -8.23 -8.50
CA ARG A 29 -21.57 -8.43 -7.08
C ARG A 29 -20.63 -7.35 -6.54
N LYS A 30 -20.84 -6.95 -5.28
CA LYS A 30 -19.87 -6.10 -4.56
C LYS A 30 -18.61 -6.92 -4.26
N LEU A 31 -17.45 -6.43 -4.71
CA LEU A 31 -16.17 -7.10 -4.46
C LEU A 31 -15.75 -6.99 -2.98
N SER A 32 -15.88 -8.08 -2.23
CA SER A 32 -15.34 -8.24 -0.88
C SER A 32 -13.97 -8.93 -0.88
N ASP A 33 -13.27 -8.91 0.26
CA ASP A 33 -12.05 -9.71 0.45
C ASP A 33 -12.28 -11.20 0.28
N ASP A 34 -13.42 -11.69 0.75
CA ASP A 34 -13.79 -13.10 0.62
C ASP A 34 -14.02 -13.48 -0.85
N LEU A 35 -14.64 -12.60 -1.64
CA LEU A 35 -14.82 -12.86 -3.07
C LEU A 35 -13.47 -12.85 -3.81
N ARG A 36 -12.58 -11.90 -3.52
CA ARG A 36 -11.22 -11.86 -4.08
C ARG A 36 -10.41 -13.11 -3.70
N SER A 37 -10.52 -13.56 -2.45
CA SER A 37 -9.85 -14.77 -1.96
C SER A 37 -10.40 -16.04 -2.63
N ARG A 38 -11.72 -16.14 -2.81
CA ARG A 38 -12.35 -17.25 -3.55
C ARG A 38 -11.92 -17.25 -5.02
N LEU A 39 -11.91 -16.09 -5.68
CA LEU A 39 -11.44 -15.94 -7.06
C LEU A 39 -9.98 -16.40 -7.21
N ALA A 40 -9.10 -15.99 -6.28
CA ALA A 40 -7.72 -16.46 -6.25
C ALA A 40 -7.61 -17.98 -6.13
N GLY A 41 -8.43 -18.60 -5.28
CA GLY A 41 -8.53 -20.05 -5.14
C GLY A 41 -8.92 -20.74 -6.46
N HIS A 42 -9.95 -20.26 -7.15
CA HIS A 42 -10.36 -20.82 -8.44
C HIS A 42 -9.32 -20.58 -9.55
N ALA A 43 -8.66 -19.42 -9.56
CA ALA A 43 -7.64 -19.14 -10.56
C ALA A 43 -6.45 -20.11 -10.47
N SER A 44 -6.14 -20.63 -9.29
CA SER A 44 -5.09 -21.64 -9.12
C SER A 44 -5.37 -22.93 -9.89
N THR A 45 -6.64 -23.25 -10.18
CA THR A 45 -7.02 -24.45 -10.95
C THR A 45 -6.99 -24.22 -12.46
N LEU A 46 -6.82 -22.98 -12.93
CA LEU A 46 -6.75 -22.65 -14.36
C LEU A 46 -5.40 -23.01 -15.00
N GLY A 47 -4.38 -23.34 -14.20
CA GLY A 47 -3.07 -23.76 -14.72
C GLY A 47 -2.34 -22.67 -15.52
N LEU A 48 -2.55 -21.40 -15.15
CA LEU A 48 -1.94 -20.23 -15.80
C LEU A 48 -0.40 -20.31 -15.72
N LYS A 49 0.29 -20.16 -16.86
CA LYS A 49 1.76 -20.26 -16.96
C LYS A 49 2.43 -18.97 -17.40
N SER A 50 1.69 -18.13 -18.12
CA SER A 50 2.14 -16.85 -18.66
C SER A 50 1.68 -15.65 -17.85
N ILE A 51 0.82 -15.87 -16.84
CA ILE A 51 0.22 -14.81 -16.04
C ILE A 51 0.09 -15.23 -14.57
N ALA A 52 0.51 -14.36 -13.66
CA ALA A 52 0.26 -14.49 -12.23
C ALA A 52 -0.64 -13.33 -11.75
N PRO A 53 -1.95 -13.56 -11.54
CA PRO A 53 -2.88 -12.51 -11.13
C PRO A 53 -2.83 -12.19 -9.63
N HIS A 54 -2.84 -10.90 -9.29
CA HIS A 54 -2.88 -10.39 -7.92
C HIS A 54 -4.31 -10.01 -7.53
N PHE A 55 -5.16 -10.98 -7.20
CA PHE A 55 -6.60 -10.76 -6.97
C PHE A 55 -6.96 -9.77 -5.87
N GLY A 56 -6.06 -9.50 -4.92
CA GLY A 56 -6.24 -8.43 -3.93
C GLY A 56 -6.38 -7.04 -4.56
N SER A 57 -5.90 -6.86 -5.78
CA SER A 57 -6.01 -5.65 -6.61
C SER A 57 -7.23 -5.65 -7.56
N LEU A 58 -8.08 -6.67 -7.54
CA LEU A 58 -9.24 -6.70 -8.44
C LEU A 58 -10.25 -5.62 -8.03
N GLU A 59 -10.58 -4.74 -8.95
CA GLU A 59 -11.57 -3.67 -8.76
C GLU A 59 -12.42 -3.44 -10.01
N PRO A 60 -13.74 -3.19 -9.87
CA PRO A 60 -14.54 -2.68 -10.96
C PRO A 60 -14.20 -1.21 -11.20
N TYR A 61 -14.37 -0.73 -12.44
CA TYR A 61 -14.25 0.70 -12.72
C TYR A 61 -15.47 1.43 -12.14
N PRO A 62 -15.31 2.52 -11.35
CA PRO A 62 -16.44 3.20 -10.72
C PRO A 62 -17.48 3.75 -11.70
N ILE A 63 -17.06 4.21 -12.89
CA ILE A 63 -17.97 4.79 -13.90
C ILE A 63 -18.61 3.71 -14.77
N HIS A 64 -17.90 2.61 -15.03
CA HIS A 64 -18.40 1.48 -15.82
C HIS A 64 -18.22 0.18 -15.03
N PRO A 65 -19.16 -0.19 -14.14
CA PRO A 65 -19.00 -1.32 -13.22
C PRO A 65 -18.86 -2.70 -13.89
N ALA A 66 -19.12 -2.79 -15.19
CA ALA A 66 -18.86 -3.99 -15.99
C ALA A 66 -17.40 -4.07 -16.49
N THR A 67 -16.61 -3.03 -16.30
CA THR A 67 -15.17 -3.01 -16.59
C THR A 67 -14.40 -3.34 -15.32
N TYR A 68 -13.38 -4.18 -15.43
CA TYR A 68 -12.55 -4.60 -14.30
C TYR A 68 -11.07 -4.35 -14.56
N TYR A 69 -10.35 -4.02 -13.48
CA TYR A 69 -8.90 -3.91 -13.46
C TYR A 69 -8.30 -4.90 -12.46
N ILE A 70 -7.20 -5.54 -12.83
CA ILE A 70 -6.43 -6.43 -11.95
C ILE A 70 -4.95 -6.32 -12.28
N ALA A 71 -4.10 -6.13 -11.26
CA ALA A 71 -2.66 -6.20 -11.41
C ALA A 71 -2.22 -7.65 -11.59
N VAL A 72 -1.29 -7.90 -12.52
CA VAL A 72 -0.78 -9.22 -12.87
C VAL A 72 0.72 -9.15 -13.17
N ASP A 73 1.42 -10.26 -13.06
CA ASP A 73 2.74 -10.42 -13.67
C ASP A 73 2.62 -11.21 -14.98
N GLY A 74 3.13 -10.66 -16.08
CA GLY A 74 3.39 -11.39 -17.31
C GLY A 74 4.69 -12.19 -17.20
N LEU A 75 4.63 -13.48 -17.56
CA LEU A 75 5.71 -14.45 -17.32
C LEU A 75 6.31 -15.03 -18.61
N THR A 76 6.02 -14.46 -19.79
CA THR A 76 6.53 -14.99 -21.07
C THR A 76 8.00 -14.66 -21.36
N GLY A 77 8.59 -13.71 -20.61
CA GLY A 77 9.97 -13.23 -20.81
C GLY A 77 10.98 -13.73 -19.78
N ALA A 78 12.15 -13.08 -19.73
CA ALA A 78 13.26 -13.42 -18.82
C ALA A 78 12.95 -13.17 -17.33
N GLY A 79 11.91 -12.40 -17.04
CA GLY A 79 11.46 -12.12 -15.68
C GLY A 79 10.01 -11.62 -15.65
N PRO A 80 9.42 -11.52 -14.46
CA PRO A 80 8.06 -11.00 -14.29
C PRO A 80 7.94 -9.56 -14.80
N VAL A 81 6.96 -9.33 -15.67
CA VAL A 81 6.60 -7.99 -16.16
C VAL A 81 5.32 -7.54 -15.46
N PRO A 82 5.39 -6.53 -14.58
CA PRO A 82 4.21 -6.07 -13.85
C PRO A 82 3.28 -5.28 -14.79
N LEU A 83 2.02 -5.72 -14.88
CA LEU A 83 1.00 -5.20 -15.79
C LEU A 83 -0.31 -4.98 -15.04
N LEU A 84 -1.14 -4.10 -15.58
CA LEU A 84 -2.55 -3.95 -15.21
C LEU A 84 -3.39 -4.46 -16.36
N LEU A 85 -4.17 -5.51 -16.11
CA LEU A 85 -5.17 -5.97 -17.07
C LEU A 85 -6.42 -5.13 -16.96
N HIS A 86 -6.83 -4.60 -18.10
CA HIS A 86 -8.09 -3.91 -18.29
C HIS A 86 -9.03 -4.83 -19.08
N MET A 87 -10.13 -5.21 -18.43
CA MET A 87 -11.12 -6.14 -18.97
C MET A 87 -12.44 -5.38 -19.13
N ALA A 88 -12.81 -5.02 -20.36
CA ALA A 88 -14.00 -4.22 -20.61
C ALA A 88 -14.89 -4.85 -21.68
N PRO A 89 -16.23 -4.75 -21.56
CA PRO A 89 -17.12 -5.00 -22.68
C PRO A 89 -16.70 -4.17 -23.90
N ALA A 90 -16.77 -4.74 -25.10
CA ALA A 90 -16.47 -4.00 -26.35
C ALA A 90 -17.43 -2.81 -26.59
N SER A 91 -18.59 -2.81 -25.93
CA SER A 91 -19.54 -1.71 -25.91
C SER A 91 -19.19 -0.59 -24.91
N SER A 92 -18.22 -0.82 -24.01
CA SER A 92 -17.80 0.22 -23.07
C SER A 92 -16.98 1.28 -23.77
N PRO A 93 -17.15 2.57 -23.42
CA PRO A 93 -16.27 3.63 -23.91
C PRO A 93 -14.82 3.28 -23.60
N ALA A 94 -13.90 3.55 -24.53
CA ALA A 94 -12.48 3.40 -24.26
C ALA A 94 -12.09 4.38 -23.14
N SER A 95 -11.88 3.88 -21.92
CA SER A 95 -11.43 4.70 -20.80
C SER A 95 -9.98 5.11 -21.07
N GLY A 96 -9.77 6.34 -21.52
CA GLY A 96 -8.44 6.91 -21.78
C GLY A 96 -7.64 7.27 -20.52
N ILE A 97 -7.95 6.65 -19.37
CA ILE A 97 -7.34 6.98 -18.08
C ILE A 97 -5.92 6.40 -17.93
N PHE A 98 -5.56 5.41 -18.74
CA PHE A 98 -4.25 4.76 -18.69
C PHE A 98 -3.44 5.00 -19.98
N PRO A 99 -2.14 5.34 -19.87
CA PRO A 99 -1.28 5.51 -21.03
C PRO A 99 -0.90 4.16 -21.65
N LYS A 100 -0.71 4.16 -22.98
CA LYS A 100 -0.09 3.06 -23.75
C LYS A 100 -0.71 1.65 -23.52
N PRO A 101 -2.04 1.47 -23.58
CA PRO A 101 -2.62 0.13 -23.50
C PRO A 101 -2.20 -0.72 -24.69
N LEU A 102 -1.73 -1.94 -24.43
CA LEU A 102 -1.46 -2.99 -25.42
C LEU A 102 -2.68 -3.90 -25.54
N LEU A 103 -3.29 -3.98 -26.73
CA LEU A 103 -4.36 -4.92 -26.98
C LEU A 103 -3.83 -6.36 -26.92
N ILE A 104 -4.32 -7.14 -25.95
CA ILE A 104 -4.02 -8.57 -25.83
C ILE A 104 -4.94 -9.39 -26.73
N GLY A 105 -6.22 -9.01 -26.78
CA GLY A 105 -7.18 -9.71 -27.61
C GLY A 105 -8.63 -9.28 -27.37
N ARG A 106 -9.51 -9.77 -28.25
CA ARG A 106 -10.96 -9.69 -28.13
C ARG A 106 -11.50 -11.10 -27.99
N MET A 107 -12.46 -11.30 -27.10
CA MET A 107 -12.91 -12.64 -26.71
C MET A 107 -14.37 -12.61 -26.25
N ARG A 108 -15.01 -13.78 -26.26
CA ARG A 108 -16.39 -13.97 -25.77
C ARG A 108 -16.40 -15.09 -24.72
N PRO A 109 -16.12 -14.76 -23.44
CA PRO A 109 -16.25 -15.72 -22.35
C PRO A 109 -17.63 -16.36 -22.36
N ALA A 110 -17.70 -17.69 -22.25
CA ALA A 110 -18.92 -18.50 -22.32
C ALA A 110 -19.90 -18.16 -23.48
N GLY A 111 -19.41 -17.64 -24.60
CA GLY A 111 -20.26 -17.20 -25.73
C GLY A 111 -21.07 -15.92 -25.48
N GLY A 112 -20.79 -15.22 -24.39
CA GLY A 112 -21.46 -14.00 -23.96
C GLY A 112 -21.01 -12.74 -24.70
N ARG A 113 -21.08 -11.61 -23.99
CA ARG A 113 -20.68 -10.30 -24.53
C ARG A 113 -19.20 -10.30 -24.91
N GLU A 114 -18.90 -9.65 -26.02
CA GLU A 114 -17.52 -9.46 -26.43
C GLU A 114 -16.79 -8.56 -25.42
N ILE A 115 -15.63 -9.02 -24.97
CA ILE A 115 -14.75 -8.34 -24.04
C ILE A 115 -13.43 -8.04 -24.75
N VAL A 116 -12.94 -6.82 -24.52
CA VAL A 116 -11.63 -6.35 -24.96
C VAL A 116 -10.69 -6.44 -23.76
N MET A 117 -9.56 -7.10 -23.97
CA MET A 117 -8.50 -7.26 -22.99
C MET A 117 -7.30 -6.40 -23.39
N ASN A 118 -6.90 -5.49 -22.51
CA ASN A 118 -5.67 -4.71 -22.69
C ASN A 118 -4.72 -4.93 -21.52
N ALA A 119 -3.42 -4.94 -21.79
CA ALA A 119 -2.37 -4.87 -20.79
C ALA A 119 -1.77 -3.47 -20.76
N ILE A 120 -1.61 -2.92 -19.57
CA ILE A 120 -1.05 -1.58 -19.33
C ILE A 120 0.23 -1.76 -18.49
N PRO A 121 1.35 -1.11 -18.82
CA PRO A 121 2.54 -1.09 -17.96
C PRO A 121 2.17 -0.64 -16.54
N PHE A 122 2.53 -1.45 -15.53
CA PHE A 122 2.08 -1.22 -14.16
C PHE A 122 3.13 -1.68 -13.13
N GLY A 123 4.38 -1.31 -13.34
CA GLY A 123 5.47 -1.51 -12.40
C GLY A 123 5.64 -0.36 -11.40
N PRO A 124 6.61 -0.47 -10.48
CA PRO A 124 6.91 0.58 -9.50
C PRO A 124 7.38 1.90 -10.14
N HIS A 125 7.83 1.86 -11.40
CA HIS A 125 8.26 3.03 -12.15
C HIS A 125 7.15 3.62 -13.04
N ASP A 126 6.02 2.93 -13.21
CA ASP A 126 4.88 3.40 -14.01
C ASP A 126 3.96 4.30 -13.17
N THR A 127 4.53 5.36 -12.59
CA THR A 127 3.89 6.19 -11.55
C THR A 127 2.59 6.82 -12.01
N GLU A 128 2.46 7.20 -13.29
CA GLU A 128 1.21 7.71 -13.88
C GLU A 128 0.09 6.68 -13.86
N ALA A 129 0.38 5.43 -14.22
CA ALA A 129 -0.60 4.35 -14.21
C ALA A 129 -0.99 3.98 -12.78
N VAL A 130 -0.02 3.90 -11.86
CA VAL A 130 -0.27 3.65 -10.44
C VAL A 130 -1.13 4.76 -9.83
N ALA A 131 -0.83 6.02 -10.14
CA ALA A 131 -1.61 7.16 -9.69
C ALA A 131 -3.04 7.13 -10.25
N ALA A 132 -3.21 6.87 -11.55
CA ALA A 132 -4.53 6.75 -12.16
C ALA A 132 -5.37 5.65 -11.51
N TYR A 133 -4.78 4.48 -11.27
CA TYR A 133 -5.47 3.39 -10.59
C TYR A 133 -5.87 3.78 -9.14
N ALA A 134 -4.91 4.28 -8.35
CA ALA A 134 -5.15 4.57 -6.94
C ALA A 134 -6.08 5.77 -6.70
N THR A 135 -6.26 6.66 -7.68
CA THR A 135 -7.10 7.86 -7.53
C THR A 135 -8.45 7.75 -8.25
N GLN A 136 -8.52 6.99 -9.36
CA GLN A 136 -9.72 6.91 -10.20
C GLN A 136 -10.39 5.54 -10.17
N VAL A 137 -9.68 4.47 -9.80
CA VAL A 137 -10.23 3.10 -9.70
C VAL A 137 -10.52 2.75 -8.25
N SER A 138 -9.51 2.80 -7.36
CA SER A 138 -9.69 2.49 -5.93
C SER A 138 -8.73 3.26 -5.04
N THR A 139 -9.29 4.15 -4.22
CA THR A 139 -8.56 4.95 -3.22
C THR A 139 -8.20 4.16 -1.95
N SER A 140 -8.66 2.90 -1.84
CA SER A 140 -8.43 2.06 -0.66
C SER A 140 -6.95 1.75 -0.42
N PHE A 141 -6.13 1.84 -1.47
CA PHE A 141 -4.68 1.61 -1.45
C PHE A 141 -3.87 2.86 -1.12
N LEU A 142 -4.50 4.02 -0.96
CA LEU A 142 -3.78 5.22 -0.52
C LEU A 142 -3.46 5.11 0.98
N PRO A 143 -2.29 5.61 1.41
CA PRO A 143 -1.92 5.65 2.81
C PRO A 143 -2.88 6.55 3.59
N ARG A 144 -3.10 6.20 4.85
CA ARG A 144 -4.07 6.85 5.74
C ARG A 144 -3.44 7.17 7.08
N ALA A 145 -3.93 8.23 7.70
CA ALA A 145 -3.62 8.53 9.09
C ALA A 145 -4.23 7.44 9.98
N ARG A 146 -3.53 7.09 11.05
CA ARG A 146 -3.84 5.96 11.92
C ARG A 146 -4.17 6.42 13.34
N GLY A 147 -3.90 7.68 13.66
CA GLY A 147 -4.16 8.21 15.00
C GLY A 147 -3.30 7.51 16.04
N SER A 148 -3.89 7.20 17.20
CA SER A 148 -3.22 6.55 18.33
C SER A 148 -3.10 5.02 18.21
N LEU A 149 -3.44 4.42 17.06
CA LEU A 149 -3.31 2.98 16.91
C LEU A 149 -1.82 2.58 16.81
N PRO A 150 -1.41 1.43 17.37
CA PRO A 150 -0.05 0.93 17.24
C PRO A 150 0.37 0.79 15.76
N LEU A 151 1.64 1.07 15.49
CA LEU A 151 2.26 0.99 14.18
C LEU A 151 3.66 0.42 14.29
N ILE A 152 4.09 -0.33 13.28
CA ILE A 152 5.46 -0.76 13.04
C ILE A 152 5.94 -0.13 11.74
N TRP A 153 7.14 0.47 11.76
CA TRP A 153 7.67 1.29 10.67
C TRP A 153 8.73 0.54 9.84
N PHE A 154 8.30 -0.13 8.79
CA PHE A 154 9.23 -0.75 7.85
C PHE A 154 9.93 0.33 7.01
N ASP A 155 11.25 0.49 7.16
CA ASP A 155 12.05 1.38 6.33
C ASP A 155 12.61 0.60 5.14
N THR A 156 11.86 0.64 4.07
CA THR A 156 12.20 -0.06 2.84
C THR A 156 13.24 0.69 2.03
N GLY A 157 13.74 1.85 2.49
CA GLY A 157 14.56 2.75 1.68
C GLY A 157 13.83 3.27 0.43
N GLY A 158 12.51 3.08 0.35
CA GLY A 158 11.73 3.28 -0.86
C GLY A 158 11.84 2.17 -1.91
N ASP A 159 12.33 0.98 -1.54
CA ASP A 159 12.28 -0.22 -2.37
C ASP A 159 10.88 -0.84 -2.36
N ALA A 160 10.31 -0.99 -3.56
CA ALA A 160 8.92 -1.42 -3.72
C ALA A 160 8.73 -2.91 -3.41
N ILE A 161 9.77 -3.73 -3.58
CA ILE A 161 9.71 -5.16 -3.30
C ILE A 161 9.75 -5.42 -1.80
N SER A 162 10.66 -4.76 -1.08
CA SER A 162 10.72 -4.80 0.38
C SER A 162 9.40 -4.30 1.00
N ALA A 163 8.79 -3.25 0.43
CA ALA A 163 7.47 -2.77 0.85
C ALA A 163 6.36 -3.81 0.62
N LEU A 164 6.38 -4.51 -0.51
CA LEU A 164 5.44 -5.57 -0.82
C LEU A 164 5.54 -6.71 0.19
N GLU A 165 6.76 -7.13 0.54
CA GLU A 165 7.03 -8.16 1.55
C GLU A 165 6.55 -7.73 2.95
N ALA A 166 6.86 -6.50 3.36
CA ALA A 166 6.38 -5.95 4.63
C ALA A 166 4.85 -5.94 4.71
N LEU A 167 4.16 -5.55 3.65
CA LEU A 167 2.70 -5.52 3.61
C LEU A 167 2.07 -6.93 3.61
N HIS A 168 2.71 -7.91 2.96
CA HIS A 168 2.31 -9.32 3.08
C HIS A 168 2.45 -9.86 4.50
N ALA A 169 3.57 -9.53 5.18
CA ALA A 169 3.77 -9.88 6.58
C ALA A 169 2.72 -9.21 7.48
N CYS A 170 2.45 -7.92 7.28
CA CYS A 170 1.42 -7.18 8.00
C CYS A 170 0.03 -7.78 7.80
N ARG A 171 -0.33 -8.21 6.58
CA ARG A 171 -1.62 -8.86 6.35
C ARG A 171 -1.72 -10.19 7.10
N SER A 172 -0.66 -10.99 7.05
CA SER A 172 -0.63 -12.28 7.73
C SER A 172 -0.80 -12.09 9.24
N PHE A 173 -0.10 -11.10 9.80
CA PHE A 173 -0.26 -10.68 11.18
C PHE A 173 -1.69 -10.24 11.48
N LEU A 174 -2.25 -9.31 10.70
CA LEU A 174 -3.62 -8.82 10.85
C LEU A 174 -4.65 -9.95 10.85
N ARG A 175 -4.52 -10.93 9.96
CA ARG A 175 -5.43 -12.09 9.92
C ARG A 175 -5.37 -12.94 11.19
N SER A 176 -4.18 -13.06 11.79
CA SER A 176 -3.95 -13.88 12.97
C SER A 176 -4.28 -13.17 14.29
N THR A 177 -4.12 -11.84 14.35
CA THR A 177 -4.25 -11.05 15.60
C THR A 177 -5.43 -10.09 15.61
N GLY A 178 -6.00 -9.77 14.45
CA GLY A 178 -6.99 -8.70 14.30
C GLY A 178 -6.38 -7.29 14.38
N LEU A 179 -5.07 -7.16 14.56
CA LEU A 179 -4.38 -5.88 14.71
C LEU A 179 -3.72 -5.46 13.40
N ASN A 180 -4.12 -4.29 12.90
CA ASN A 180 -3.43 -3.64 11.80
C ASN A 180 -2.32 -2.76 12.39
N ILE A 181 -1.09 -2.91 11.90
CA ILE A 181 0.11 -2.23 12.41
C ILE A 181 0.99 -1.69 11.27
N ALA A 182 0.48 -1.64 10.03
CA ALA A 182 1.29 -1.35 8.87
C ALA A 182 1.70 0.12 8.80
N GLY A 183 3.00 0.38 8.92
CA GLY A 183 3.64 1.67 8.64
C GLY A 183 4.84 1.48 7.70
N LEU A 184 4.93 2.31 6.66
CA LEU A 184 6.05 2.33 5.73
C LEU A 184 6.81 3.66 5.85
N ARG A 185 8.13 3.63 5.70
CA ARG A 185 8.97 4.82 5.58
C ARG A 185 9.61 4.92 4.21
N ILE A 186 9.70 6.15 3.71
CA ILE A 186 10.41 6.48 2.48
C ILE A 186 11.44 7.58 2.72
N SER A 187 12.54 7.47 1.99
CA SER A 187 13.66 8.43 2.01
C SER A 187 13.42 9.67 1.14
N SER A 188 12.44 9.64 0.24
CA SER A 188 12.16 10.73 -0.72
C SER A 188 10.71 10.68 -1.20
N ALA A 189 10.11 11.84 -1.47
CA ALA A 189 8.79 11.99 -2.09
C ALA A 189 8.61 11.18 -3.38
N SER A 190 9.67 11.05 -4.19
CA SER A 190 9.69 10.27 -5.43
C SER A 190 9.35 8.79 -5.23
N LYS A 191 9.50 8.28 -4.01
CA LYS A 191 9.24 6.88 -3.64
C LYS A 191 7.79 6.62 -3.25
N PHE A 192 6.93 7.65 -3.23
CA PHE A 192 5.52 7.52 -2.86
C PHE A 192 4.76 6.50 -3.72
N TRP A 193 4.73 6.69 -5.04
CA TRP A 193 3.99 5.82 -5.95
C TRP A 193 4.51 4.37 -5.98
N PRO A 194 5.82 4.10 -5.90
CA PRO A 194 6.32 2.75 -5.64
C PRO A 194 5.73 2.06 -4.40
N MET A 195 5.47 2.80 -3.30
CA MET A 195 4.83 2.22 -2.11
C MET A 195 3.35 1.93 -2.33
N VAL A 196 2.65 2.81 -3.04
CA VAL A 196 1.24 2.58 -3.42
C VAL A 196 1.13 1.38 -4.37
N TRP A 197 2.06 1.23 -5.31
CA TRP A 197 2.17 0.04 -6.16
C TRP A 197 2.34 -1.23 -5.32
N ALA A 198 3.21 -1.20 -4.31
CA ALA A 198 3.41 -2.32 -3.40
C ALA A 198 2.12 -2.67 -2.65
N ALA A 199 1.36 -1.67 -2.19
CA ALA A 199 0.06 -1.89 -1.56
C ALA A 199 -0.99 -2.48 -2.51
N ILE A 200 -1.04 -2.03 -3.76
CA ILE A 200 -1.94 -2.59 -4.79
C ILE A 200 -1.57 -4.04 -5.09
N ARG A 201 -0.29 -4.32 -5.32
CA ARG A 201 0.25 -5.68 -5.54
C ARG A 201 -0.04 -6.60 -4.39
N ALA A 202 0.19 -6.12 -3.17
CA ALA A 202 -0.14 -6.84 -1.97
C ALA A 202 -1.66 -7.06 -1.88
N GLY A 203 -2.48 -6.18 -2.42
CA GLY A 203 -3.92 -6.14 -2.17
C GLY A 203 -4.30 -5.54 -0.81
N PHE A 204 -3.42 -4.71 -0.23
CA PHE A 204 -3.50 -4.23 1.15
C PHE A 204 -4.41 -3.00 1.22
N ARG A 205 -5.64 -3.22 1.67
CA ARG A 205 -6.74 -2.24 1.67
C ARG A 205 -7.20 -1.88 3.09
N GLU A 206 -6.63 -2.51 4.08
CA GLU A 206 -6.95 -2.35 5.50
C GLU A 206 -6.40 -1.04 6.08
N GLY A 207 -5.53 -0.36 5.32
CA GLY A 207 -4.99 0.97 5.60
C GLY A 207 -3.62 0.89 6.23
N TYR A 208 -2.68 1.68 5.73
CA TYR A 208 -1.31 1.74 6.24
C TYR A 208 -0.88 3.20 6.34
N SER A 209 0.05 3.48 7.25
CA SER A 209 0.67 4.80 7.31
C SER A 209 1.90 4.87 6.40
N LEU A 210 2.14 6.03 5.81
CA LEU A 210 3.35 6.30 5.05
C LEU A 210 3.98 7.60 5.56
N ALA A 211 5.22 7.47 6.03
CA ALA A 211 6.04 8.58 6.50
C ALA A 211 7.22 8.83 5.57
N GLY A 212 7.62 10.10 5.45
CA GLY A 212 8.74 10.52 4.61
C GLY A 212 9.04 12.00 4.76
N PRO A 213 10.05 12.52 4.04
CA PRO A 213 10.30 13.96 4.00
C PRO A 213 9.09 14.68 3.41
N PHE A 214 8.75 15.85 3.96
CA PHE A 214 7.64 16.65 3.46
C PHE A 214 8.11 17.90 2.71
N ASP A 215 7.69 17.97 1.46
CA ASP A 215 7.63 19.16 0.62
C ASP A 215 6.17 19.42 0.23
N LYS A 216 5.90 20.48 -0.54
CA LYS A 216 4.53 20.87 -0.92
C LYS A 216 3.76 19.80 -1.67
N ASP A 217 4.44 18.97 -2.46
CA ASP A 217 3.81 17.97 -3.31
C ASP A 217 3.59 16.66 -2.54
N SER A 218 4.56 16.24 -1.74
CA SER A 218 4.46 15.07 -0.86
C SER A 218 3.55 15.27 0.34
N ALA A 219 3.38 16.52 0.83
CA ALA A 219 2.46 16.85 1.93
C ALA A 219 1.00 16.50 1.62
N LYS A 220 0.61 16.42 0.34
CA LYS A 220 -0.72 15.97 -0.09
C LYS A 220 -0.88 14.46 -0.12
N LEU A 221 0.24 13.73 -0.16
CA LEU A 221 0.30 12.31 -0.48
C LEU A 221 0.57 11.45 0.76
N LEU A 222 1.50 11.87 1.61
CA LEU A 222 1.87 11.16 2.84
C LEU A 222 0.74 11.16 3.88
N SER A 223 0.83 10.29 4.89
CA SER A 223 -0.17 10.25 5.96
C SER A 223 0.40 10.48 7.36
N CYS A 224 1.71 10.41 7.52
CA CYS A 224 2.40 10.67 8.76
C CYS A 224 3.66 11.50 8.51
N PHE A 225 3.95 12.46 9.40
CA PHE A 225 5.07 13.39 9.25
C PHE A 225 5.92 13.41 10.51
N ARG A 226 7.20 13.06 10.37
CA ARG A 226 8.18 13.19 11.45
C ARG A 226 8.65 14.63 11.52
N VAL A 227 8.55 15.24 12.70
CA VAL A 227 8.89 16.65 12.94
C VAL A 227 9.76 16.79 14.20
N ARG A 228 10.67 17.76 14.19
CA ARG A 228 11.44 18.16 15.37
C ARG A 228 10.68 19.19 16.19
N PRO A 229 10.94 19.33 17.50
CA PRO A 229 10.28 20.31 18.36
C PRO A 229 10.28 21.72 17.78
N GLY A 230 11.44 22.28 17.42
CA GLY A 230 11.51 23.64 16.89
C GLY A 230 10.73 23.91 15.60
N GLU A 231 10.35 22.85 14.86
CA GLU A 231 9.71 22.94 13.55
C GLU A 231 8.23 22.51 13.59
N ALA A 232 7.75 21.87 14.67
CA ALA A 232 6.47 21.15 14.61
C ALA A 232 5.25 22.06 14.48
N LEU A 233 5.27 23.28 15.05
CA LEU A 233 4.15 24.21 14.93
C LEU A 233 4.05 24.77 13.49
N GLU A 234 5.18 25.17 12.91
CA GLU A 234 5.25 25.61 11.50
C GLU A 234 4.81 24.49 10.56
N ALA A 235 5.34 23.27 10.77
CA ALA A 235 4.97 22.10 10.00
C ALA A 235 3.47 21.79 10.13
N PHE A 236 2.88 21.89 11.33
CA PHE A 236 1.45 21.67 11.54
C PHE A 236 0.60 22.68 10.76
N HIS A 237 0.90 23.98 10.85
CA HIS A 237 0.16 25.01 10.11
C HIS A 237 0.30 24.83 8.59
N PHE A 238 1.51 24.53 8.13
CA PHE A 238 1.77 24.20 6.73
C PHE A 238 0.92 23.01 6.27
N LEU A 239 0.99 21.89 6.97
CA LEU A 239 0.24 20.67 6.64
C LEU A 239 -1.27 20.90 6.67
N ARG A 240 -1.77 21.62 7.67
CA ARG A 240 -3.19 21.99 7.76
C ARG A 240 -3.63 22.85 6.57
N SER A 241 -2.79 23.78 6.11
CA SER A 241 -3.07 24.62 4.95
C SER A 241 -3.08 23.82 3.63
N VAL A 242 -2.16 22.87 3.46
CA VAL A 242 -2.02 22.09 2.22
C VAL A 242 -3.04 20.95 2.13
N ARG A 243 -3.37 20.31 3.26
CA ARG A 243 -4.22 19.12 3.31
C ARG A 243 -5.71 19.41 3.40
N ALA A 244 -6.10 20.66 3.64
CA ALA A 244 -7.50 21.12 3.55
C ALA A 244 -8.53 20.18 4.23
N GLY A 245 -8.23 19.72 5.44
CA GLY A 245 -9.11 18.82 6.22
C GLY A 245 -8.85 17.32 6.06
N ILE A 246 -7.92 16.89 5.19
CA ILE A 246 -7.47 15.50 5.13
C ILE A 246 -6.64 15.16 6.37
N PRO A 247 -7.02 14.15 7.18
CA PRO A 247 -6.29 13.78 8.39
C PRO A 247 -4.82 13.42 8.11
N PHE A 248 -3.96 13.70 9.08
CA PHE A 248 -2.56 13.32 9.10
C PHE A 248 -2.11 13.05 10.53
N ASP A 249 -1.09 12.20 10.66
CA ASP A 249 -0.41 11.96 11.92
C ASP A 249 0.89 12.78 11.99
N LEU A 250 1.24 13.23 13.19
CA LEU A 250 2.54 13.80 13.52
C LEU A 250 3.31 12.84 14.45
N GLU A 251 4.56 12.57 14.08
CA GLU A 251 5.53 11.89 14.92
C GLU A 251 6.56 12.92 15.39
N LEU A 252 6.59 13.18 16.69
CA LEU A 252 7.48 14.16 17.30
C LEU A 252 8.76 13.49 17.78
N ASP A 253 9.91 13.93 17.26
CA ASP A 253 11.23 13.41 17.64
C ASP A 253 11.82 14.21 18.81
N LEU A 254 11.63 13.72 20.04
CA LEU A 254 12.09 14.36 21.29
C LEU A 254 13.47 13.86 21.76
N ARG A 255 14.19 13.09 20.95
CA ARG A 255 15.56 12.65 21.31
C ARG A 255 16.55 13.81 21.45
N GLN A 256 16.21 14.96 20.88
CA GLN A 256 17.02 16.18 20.94
C GLN A 256 16.14 17.36 21.40
N GLY A 257 15.98 17.56 22.71
CA GLY A 257 15.34 18.77 23.27
C GLY A 257 14.53 18.56 24.56
N GLU A 258 14.04 19.66 25.14
CA GLU A 258 13.16 19.64 26.33
C GLU A 258 11.71 19.33 25.94
N ALA A 259 11.26 18.12 26.29
CA ALA A 259 9.99 17.52 25.87
C ALA A 259 8.73 18.22 26.42
N ALA A 260 8.72 18.55 27.71
CA ALA A 260 7.50 18.92 28.44
C ALA A 260 6.96 20.30 28.04
N ALA A 261 7.82 21.33 28.04
CA ALA A 261 7.42 22.70 27.69
C ALA A 261 6.89 22.79 26.25
N PHE A 262 7.44 21.97 25.36
CA PHE A 262 7.04 21.99 23.96
C PHE A 262 5.68 21.29 23.70
N LEU A 263 5.42 20.18 24.37
CA LEU A 263 4.13 19.50 24.29
C LEU A 263 2.99 20.39 24.80
N ASP A 264 3.23 21.19 25.83
CA ASP A 264 2.25 22.15 26.35
C ASP A 264 1.93 23.25 25.33
N VAL A 265 2.94 23.76 24.61
CA VAL A 265 2.75 24.74 23.51
C VAL A 265 1.93 24.14 22.37
N LEU A 266 2.26 22.92 21.93
CA LEU A 266 1.48 22.24 20.89
C LEU A 266 0.02 22.05 21.32
N LYS A 267 -0.20 21.65 22.58
CA LYS A 267 -1.53 21.46 23.13
C LYS A 267 -2.33 22.76 23.18
N SER A 268 -1.70 23.89 23.55
CA SER A 268 -2.37 25.20 23.52
C SER A 268 -2.80 25.63 22.12
N GLU A 269 -2.07 25.19 21.09
CA GLU A 269 -2.37 25.43 19.67
C GLU A 269 -3.34 24.38 19.06
N GLY A 270 -3.84 23.45 19.88
CA GLY A 270 -4.74 22.38 19.45
C GLY A 270 -4.05 21.28 18.62
N VAL A 271 -2.71 21.20 18.69
CA VAL A 271 -1.91 20.16 18.02
C VAL A 271 -1.71 19.00 18.97
N THR A 272 -2.08 17.79 18.54
CA THR A 272 -1.82 16.57 19.29
C THR A 272 -0.96 15.64 18.45
N PRO A 273 0.33 15.45 18.78
CA PRO A 273 1.16 14.43 18.15
C PRO A 273 0.57 13.05 18.41
N GLN A 274 0.61 12.19 17.40
CA GLN A 274 0.13 10.81 17.52
C GLN A 274 1.20 9.91 18.12
N PHE A 275 2.46 10.21 17.82
CA PHE A 275 3.62 9.46 18.28
C PHE A 275 4.64 10.43 18.86
N VAL A 276 5.21 10.05 20.00
CA VAL A 276 6.31 10.79 20.63
C VAL A 276 7.48 9.84 20.78
N LEU A 277 8.56 10.11 20.05
CA LEU A 277 9.82 9.38 20.17
C LEU A 277 10.63 10.04 21.28
N SER A 278 10.72 9.39 22.43
CA SER A 278 11.50 9.87 23.57
C SER A 278 12.22 8.69 24.21
N GLU A 279 13.45 8.92 24.67
CA GLU A 279 14.16 7.95 25.49
C GLU A 279 13.67 7.95 26.96
N GLN A 280 12.98 9.00 27.42
CA GLN A 280 12.70 9.17 28.86
C GLN A 280 11.29 9.63 29.32
N ASP A 281 10.40 10.29 28.55
CA ASP A 281 9.27 11.00 29.24
C ASP A 281 7.89 11.13 28.54
N ALA A 282 7.46 10.19 27.68
CA ALA A 282 6.16 10.34 26.98
C ALA A 282 4.91 9.83 27.74
N LEU A 283 5.04 9.24 28.94
CA LEU A 283 3.90 8.68 29.69
C LEU A 283 3.00 9.74 30.36
N ILE A 284 3.48 10.96 30.57
CA ILE A 284 2.83 11.95 31.45
C ILE A 284 1.70 12.73 30.75
N HIS A 285 1.71 12.84 29.41
CA HIS A 285 0.86 13.79 28.68
C HIS A 285 -0.27 13.15 27.85
N GLY A 286 -0.54 11.85 27.99
CA GLY A 286 -1.62 11.16 27.28
C GLY A 286 -1.36 10.88 25.79
N ALA A 287 -0.18 11.24 25.28
CA ALA A 287 0.35 10.68 24.04
C ALA A 287 0.91 9.27 24.32
N LEU A 288 0.82 8.35 23.37
CA LEU A 288 1.47 7.05 23.53
C LEU A 288 2.99 7.25 23.39
N PRO A 289 3.81 6.89 24.39
CA PRO A 289 5.25 6.80 24.19
C PRO A 289 5.51 5.82 23.05
N ALA A 290 6.04 6.31 21.94
CA ALA A 290 6.52 5.47 20.87
C ALA A 290 7.99 5.17 21.15
N ILE A 291 8.30 3.91 21.42
CA ILE A 291 9.66 3.45 21.65
C ILE A 291 10.20 2.96 20.32
N GLU A 292 11.24 3.64 19.82
CA GLU A 292 11.94 3.22 18.61
C GLU A 292 12.88 2.06 18.96
N ILE A 293 12.74 0.95 18.23
CA ILE A 293 13.63 -0.21 18.33
C ILE A 293 14.09 -0.64 16.94
N ALA A 294 15.32 -1.14 16.84
CA ALA A 294 15.89 -1.60 15.57
C ALA A 294 16.55 -2.99 15.78
N PRO A 295 15.74 -4.03 16.06
CA PRO A 295 16.26 -5.36 16.31
C PRO A 295 16.89 -5.94 15.03
N ARG A 296 18.11 -6.44 15.16
CA ARG A 296 18.86 -7.10 14.08
C ARG A 296 18.55 -8.58 13.97
N THR A 297 17.91 -9.14 15.00
CA THR A 297 17.51 -10.55 15.05
C THR A 297 16.14 -10.72 15.71
N VAL A 298 15.50 -11.86 15.47
CA VAL A 298 14.24 -12.24 16.13
C VAL A 298 14.43 -12.34 17.65
N ASP A 299 15.55 -12.88 18.12
CA ASP A 299 15.83 -13.03 19.55
C ASP A 299 16.05 -11.67 20.23
N GLU A 300 16.73 -10.74 19.54
CA GLU A 300 16.85 -9.36 19.99
C GLU A 300 15.49 -8.69 20.07
N ALA A 301 14.61 -8.87 19.08
CA ALA A 301 13.24 -8.35 19.11
C ALA A 301 12.45 -8.87 20.33
N ARG A 302 12.52 -10.19 20.63
CA ARG A 302 11.87 -10.77 21.82
C ARG A 302 12.44 -10.22 23.12
N CYS A 303 13.76 -10.12 23.21
CA CYS A 303 14.45 -9.58 24.38
C CYS A 303 14.04 -8.12 24.62
N LEU A 304 14.04 -7.29 23.58
CA LEU A 304 13.58 -5.91 23.65
C LEU A 304 12.11 -5.87 24.10
N ARG A 305 11.21 -6.61 23.44
CA ARG A 305 9.78 -6.63 23.77
C ARG A 305 9.52 -6.98 25.24
N SER A 306 10.27 -7.93 25.81
CA SER A 306 10.13 -8.35 27.22
C SER A 306 10.48 -7.25 28.24
N ARG A 307 11.23 -6.23 27.81
CA ARG A 307 11.68 -5.11 28.64
C ARG A 307 10.82 -3.87 28.49
N LEU A 308 9.88 -3.85 27.54
CA LEU A 308 9.08 -2.68 27.22
C LEU A 308 7.73 -2.68 27.95
N PRO A 309 7.22 -1.51 28.38
CA PRO A 309 5.90 -1.39 29.00
C PRO A 309 4.79 -1.91 28.07
N ALA A 310 3.74 -2.51 28.64
CA ALA A 310 2.63 -3.06 27.86
C ALA A 310 1.84 -2.01 27.04
N ALA A 311 1.92 -0.73 27.40
CA ALA A 311 1.13 0.36 26.81
C ALA A 311 1.94 1.30 25.89
N CYS A 312 3.09 0.87 25.37
CA CYS A 312 3.88 1.69 24.43
C CYS A 312 3.58 1.35 22.97
N ALA A 313 3.66 2.35 22.09
CA ALA A 313 3.73 2.11 20.64
C ALA A 313 5.17 1.69 20.29
N LEU A 314 5.35 0.79 19.32
CA LEU A 314 6.67 0.28 18.95
C LEU A 314 7.04 0.74 17.54
N THR A 315 7.88 1.76 17.44
CA THR A 315 8.45 2.15 16.15
C THR A 315 9.60 1.20 15.83
N VAL A 316 9.32 0.12 15.12
CA VAL A 316 10.36 -0.83 14.75
C VAL A 316 10.91 -0.51 13.37
N PHE A 317 12.21 -0.23 13.29
CA PHE A 317 12.91 -0.04 12.02
C PHE A 317 13.34 -1.39 11.44
N TRP A 318 12.98 -1.64 10.19
CA TRP A 318 13.39 -2.82 9.43
C TRP A 318 13.88 -2.40 8.06
N ASP A 319 15.10 -2.82 7.70
CA ASP A 319 15.84 -2.38 6.51
C ASP A 319 15.61 -3.25 5.26
N GLY A 320 14.66 -4.18 5.32
CA GLY A 320 14.35 -5.09 4.22
C GLY A 320 15.18 -6.38 4.17
N ARG A 321 16.08 -6.63 5.13
CA ARG A 321 16.99 -7.80 5.07
C ARG A 321 16.68 -8.85 6.12
N GLU A 322 17.17 -8.65 7.35
CA GLU A 322 17.08 -9.59 8.45
C GLU A 322 16.80 -8.83 9.75
N PRO A 323 15.94 -9.35 10.64
CA PRO A 323 15.17 -10.59 10.49
C PRO A 323 14.03 -10.45 9.47
N PRO A 324 13.46 -11.53 8.91
CA PRO A 324 12.32 -11.42 8.00
C PRO A 324 11.15 -10.72 8.70
N ALA A 325 10.41 -9.87 7.97
CA ALA A 325 9.31 -9.09 8.54
C ALA A 325 8.31 -9.95 9.34
N ALA A 326 7.97 -11.15 8.86
CA ALA A 326 7.08 -12.07 9.58
C ALA A 326 7.66 -12.55 10.92
N GLY A 327 8.96 -12.90 10.96
CA GLY A 327 9.62 -13.32 12.19
C GLY A 327 9.74 -12.17 13.20
N LEU A 328 9.96 -10.96 12.71
CA LEU A 328 9.96 -9.74 13.52
C LEU A 328 8.59 -9.50 14.16
N LEU A 329 7.51 -9.55 13.37
CA LEU A 329 6.14 -9.34 13.86
C LEU A 329 5.75 -10.37 14.92
N GLU A 330 6.12 -11.64 14.74
CA GLU A 330 5.83 -12.69 15.73
C GLU A 330 6.62 -12.49 17.03
N ALA A 331 7.86 -11.97 16.97
CA ALA A 331 8.65 -11.68 18.15
C ALA A 331 8.13 -10.48 18.97
N LEU A 332 7.43 -9.55 18.32
CA LEU A 332 6.91 -8.32 18.92
C LEU A 332 5.46 -8.44 19.41
N ARG A 333 4.79 -9.52 19.02
CA ARG A 333 3.46 -9.90 19.50
C ARG A 333 3.42 -9.98 21.02
#